data_AF-A0A5C7Q3H2-F1
#
_entry.id   AF-A0A5C7Q3H2-F1
#
_cell.length_a   1.000
_cell.length_b   1.000
_cell.length_c   1.000
_cell.angle_alpha   90.00
_cell.angle_beta   90.00
_cell.angle_gamma   90.00
#
_symmetry.space_group_name_H-M   'P 1'
#
loop_
_entity.id
_entity.type
_entity.pdbx_description
1 polymer ?
#
loop_
_entity_poly.entity_id
_entity_poly.type
_entity_poly.pdbx_seq_one_letter_code
_entity_poly.pdbx_strand_id
1 'polypeptide(L)'
;MANEITYQVSIASTKATAVVSSGTISDTIDMSGTYGATETQLIGTSNEALSFNTTDITGDVHLVIRNNDATNYVEIFKDSGNTHLLSKLNAGESCSLRRVPSATLYARANTASVSIQFWILQA
;
A
#
# COMPACT_ATOMS: atom_id res chain seq x y z
N MET A 1 23.80 -0.17 -8.49
CA MET A 1 23.93 -0.98 -7.26
C MET A 1 22.81 -2.03 -7.35
N ALA A 2 22.89 -3.13 -6.60
CA ALA A 2 21.91 -4.21 -6.72
C ALA A 2 21.37 -4.59 -5.34
N ASN A 3 20.11 -5.03 -5.28
CA ASN A 3 19.42 -5.59 -4.13
C ASN A 3 19.25 -4.63 -2.93
N GLU A 4 18.90 -3.36 -3.18
CA GLU A 4 18.67 -2.35 -2.13
C GLU A 4 17.36 -2.54 -1.38
N ILE A 5 16.34 -3.11 -2.04
CA ILE A 5 15.02 -3.33 -1.43
C ILE A 5 14.93 -4.78 -1.03
N THR A 6 14.78 -5.03 0.28
CA THR A 6 14.39 -6.35 0.80
C THR A 6 12.88 -6.39 0.96
N TYR A 7 12.22 -7.26 0.23
CA TYR A 7 10.77 -7.46 0.31
C TYR A 7 10.47 -8.80 0.97
N GLN A 8 9.72 -8.77 2.07
CA GLN A 8 9.37 -9.98 2.81
C GLN A 8 7.88 -9.99 3.17
N VAL A 9 7.19 -11.07 2.83
CA VAL A 9 5.80 -11.31 3.22
C VAL A 9 5.73 -12.66 3.92
N SER A 10 5.07 -12.68 5.07
CA SER A 10 4.75 -13.91 5.78
C SER A 10 3.27 -13.93 6.14
N ILE A 11 2.65 -15.10 5.98
CA ILE A 11 1.26 -15.33 6.36
C ILE A 11 1.23 -16.67 7.09
N ALA A 12 0.53 -16.70 8.22
CA ALA A 12 0.31 -17.90 9.00
C ALA A 12 -1.16 -17.96 9.44
N SER A 13 -1.71 -19.17 9.50
CA SER A 13 -3.04 -19.41 10.05
C SER A 13 -2.98 -20.66 10.92
N THR A 14 -3.57 -20.57 12.11
CA THR A 14 -3.59 -21.64 13.11
C THR A 14 -5.00 -22.21 13.34
N LYS A 15 -5.97 -21.83 12.51
CA LYS A 15 -7.36 -22.25 12.68
C LYS A 15 -7.54 -23.69 12.20
N ALA A 16 -7.54 -24.65 13.12
CA ALA A 16 -7.95 -26.06 12.98
C ALA A 16 -7.73 -26.72 11.59
N THR A 17 -8.64 -26.52 10.64
CA THR A 17 -8.61 -27.14 9.30
C THR A 17 -8.01 -26.26 8.19
N ALA A 18 -7.70 -24.99 8.48
CA ALA A 18 -7.09 -24.02 7.58
C ALA A 18 -5.72 -23.60 8.14
N VAL A 19 -4.87 -24.58 8.40
CA VAL A 19 -3.50 -24.34 8.87
C VAL A 19 -2.64 -23.94 7.67
N VAL A 20 -2.09 -22.74 7.73
CA VAL A 20 -1.00 -22.30 6.85
C VAL A 20 0.21 -22.19 7.75
N SER A 21 1.16 -23.14 7.63
CA SER A 21 2.45 -23.00 8.30
C SER A 21 3.10 -21.72 7.82
N SER A 22 3.63 -20.93 8.75
CA SER A 22 4.28 -19.66 8.47
C SER A 22 5.38 -19.85 7.42
N GLY A 23 5.06 -19.50 6.18
CA GLY A 23 6.03 -19.41 5.08
C GLY A 23 6.43 -17.96 4.92
N THR A 24 7.72 -17.75 4.68
CA THR A 24 8.25 -16.44 4.34
C THR A 24 8.60 -16.42 2.86
N ILE A 25 7.95 -15.54 2.10
CA ILE A 25 8.36 -15.22 0.73
C ILE A 25 9.27 -14.00 0.86
N SER A 26 10.54 -14.16 0.51
CA SER A 26 11.53 -13.10 0.51
C SER A 26 12.11 -12.90 -0.88
N ASP A 27 12.31 -11.65 -1.25
CA ASP A 27 12.87 -11.24 -2.54
C ASP A 27 13.77 -10.02 -2.32
N THR A 28 14.79 -9.88 -3.15
CA THR A 28 15.63 -8.69 -3.20
C THR A 28 15.47 -8.02 -4.55
N ILE A 29 15.24 -6.71 -4.54
CA ILE A 29 14.91 -5.94 -5.73
C ILE A 29 15.91 -4.80 -5.83
N ASP A 30 16.41 -4.60 -7.05
CA ASP A 30 17.20 -3.42 -7.39
C ASP A 30 16.28 -2.20 -7.35
N MET A 31 16.68 -1.16 -6.62
CA MET A 31 15.94 0.10 -6.62
C MET A 31 16.27 0.90 -7.88
N SER A 32 15.27 1.25 -8.70
CA SER A 32 15.49 2.26 -9.73
C SER A 32 15.34 3.66 -9.11
N GLY A 33 16.24 4.58 -9.45
CA GLY A 33 16.24 5.95 -8.92
C GLY A 33 16.57 6.06 -7.43
N THR A 34 16.16 7.17 -6.81
CA THR A 34 16.62 7.56 -5.46
C THR A 34 15.49 7.93 -4.52
N TYR A 35 14.23 7.89 -4.97
CA TYR A 35 13.10 8.33 -4.16
C TYR A 35 12.56 7.20 -3.29
N GLY A 36 12.56 7.44 -1.99
CA GLY A 36 11.91 6.61 -0.99
C GLY A 36 11.39 7.49 0.13
N ALA A 37 10.13 7.30 0.52
CA ALA A 37 9.49 8.14 1.52
C ALA A 37 8.52 7.35 2.40
N THR A 38 8.27 7.89 3.59
CA THR A 38 7.18 7.50 4.47
C THR A 38 6.31 8.71 4.69
N GLU A 39 5.05 8.61 4.28
CA GLU A 39 4.12 9.73 4.29
C GLU A 39 2.82 9.32 4.97
N THR A 40 2.01 10.31 5.30
CA THR A 40 0.70 10.11 5.93
C THR A 40 -0.28 11.07 5.29
N GLN A 41 -1.46 10.58 4.99
CA GLN A 41 -2.53 11.36 4.38
C GLN A 41 -3.84 11.07 5.09
N LEU A 42 -4.63 12.13 5.28
CA LEU A 42 -5.99 12.00 5.75
C LEU A 42 -6.90 11.84 4.53
N ILE A 43 -7.58 10.70 4.43
CA ILE A 43 -8.48 10.36 3.32
C ILE A 43 -9.92 10.60 3.75
N GLY A 44 -10.64 11.45 3.01
CA GLY A 44 -12.06 11.74 3.21
C GLY A 44 -12.99 10.67 2.64
N THR A 45 -14.29 10.95 2.69
CA THR A 45 -15.34 10.05 2.19
C THR A 45 -15.58 10.15 0.68
N SER A 46 -14.96 11.14 0.04
CA SER A 46 -14.84 11.24 -1.41
C SER A 46 -13.62 10.45 -1.89
N ASN A 47 -13.61 10.08 -3.16
CA ASN A 47 -12.43 9.44 -3.74
C ASN A 47 -11.32 10.47 -3.94
N GLU A 48 -10.16 10.22 -3.36
CA GLU A 48 -9.04 11.15 -3.35
C GLU A 48 -7.76 10.46 -3.82
N ALA A 49 -6.93 11.19 -4.58
CA ALA A 49 -5.64 10.66 -4.99
C ALA A 49 -4.68 10.58 -3.80
N LEU A 50 -3.91 9.49 -3.75
CA LEU A 50 -2.78 9.42 -2.84
C LEU A 50 -1.72 10.44 -3.28
N SER A 51 -1.31 11.29 -2.33
CA SER A 51 -0.41 12.40 -2.59
C SER A 51 1.01 12.00 -2.19
N PHE A 52 1.85 11.72 -3.17
CA PHE A 52 3.29 11.53 -3.02
C PHE A 52 4.02 12.48 -3.95
N ASN A 53 5.32 12.69 -3.73
CA ASN A 53 6.14 13.51 -4.60
C ASN A 53 6.31 12.85 -5.98
N THR A 54 5.47 13.24 -6.93
CA THR A 54 5.51 12.76 -8.32
C THR A 54 6.65 13.35 -9.14
N THR A 55 7.38 14.34 -8.63
CA THR A 55 8.44 15.01 -9.39
C THR A 55 9.70 14.15 -9.48
N ASP A 56 10.01 13.43 -8.39
CA ASP A 56 11.20 12.61 -8.29
C ASP A 56 10.95 11.13 -8.63
N ILE A 57 9.68 10.75 -8.85
CA ILE A 57 9.28 9.40 -9.26
C ILE A 57 9.21 9.35 -10.79
N THR A 58 10.11 8.60 -11.41
CA THR A 58 10.22 8.48 -12.87
C THR A 58 9.73 7.14 -13.42
N GLY A 59 9.10 6.29 -12.59
CA GLY A 59 8.68 4.95 -12.98
C GLY A 59 7.70 4.28 -12.01
N ASP A 60 7.70 2.95 -12.02
CA ASP A 60 6.89 2.13 -11.12
C ASP A 60 7.35 2.29 -9.66
N VAL A 61 6.43 2.06 -8.72
CA VAL A 61 6.72 2.12 -7.29
C VAL A 61 6.27 0.89 -6.53
N HIS A 62 6.99 0.54 -5.48
CA HIS A 62 6.55 -0.38 -4.44
C HIS A 62 5.87 0.41 -3.32
N LEU A 63 4.68 -0.03 -2.93
CA LEU A 63 3.85 0.62 -1.93
C LEU A 63 3.48 -0.34 -0.81
N VAL A 64 3.54 0.16 0.42
CA VAL A 64 2.90 -0.45 1.59
C VAL A 64 1.95 0.59 2.15
N ILE A 65 0.68 0.25 2.29
CA ILE A 65 -0.35 1.16 2.79
C ILE A 65 -0.91 0.54 4.07
N ARG A 66 -1.03 1.35 5.12
CA ARG A 66 -1.59 0.97 6.41
C ARG A 66 -2.71 1.92 6.79
N ASN A 67 -3.84 1.36 7.17
CA ASN A 67 -4.90 2.09 7.84
C ASN A 67 -4.50 2.29 9.32
N ASN A 68 -4.26 3.54 9.72
CA ASN A 68 -3.92 3.89 11.10
C ASN A 68 -5.16 4.29 11.93
N ASP A 69 -6.36 4.29 11.33
CA ASP A 69 -7.60 4.49 12.05
C ASP A 69 -7.98 3.26 12.87
N ALA A 70 -8.68 3.48 13.98
CA ALA A 70 -9.08 2.46 14.93
C ALA A 70 -10.48 1.89 14.68
N THR A 71 -11.29 2.52 13.82
CA THR A 71 -12.72 2.21 13.67
C THR A 71 -13.17 2.09 12.22
N ASN A 72 -12.71 3.01 11.37
CA ASN A 72 -13.16 3.16 10.00
C ASN A 72 -12.29 2.35 9.04
N TYR A 73 -12.87 1.99 7.89
CA TYR A 73 -12.13 1.31 6.83
C TYR A 73 -11.82 2.28 5.69
N VAL A 74 -10.76 1.98 4.95
CA VAL A 74 -10.37 2.68 3.73
C VAL A 74 -10.32 1.69 2.57
N GLU A 75 -10.80 2.14 1.42
CA GLU A 75 -10.76 1.40 0.16
C GLU A 75 -9.69 2.01 -0.73
N ILE A 76 -8.85 1.16 -1.34
CA ILE A 76 -7.78 1.56 -2.25
C ILE A 76 -8.17 1.16 -3.67
N PHE A 77 -8.13 2.11 -4.60
CA PHE A 77 -8.52 1.96 -5.99
C PHE A 77 -7.36 2.25 -6.93
N LYS A 78 -7.42 1.64 -8.12
CA LYS A 78 -6.49 1.95 -9.23
C LYS A 78 -6.90 3.20 -10.01
N ASP A 79 -8.18 3.59 -9.96
CA ASP A 79 -8.73 4.67 -10.76
C ASP A 79 -9.57 5.64 -9.94
N SER A 80 -9.70 6.86 -10.47
CA SER A 80 -10.51 7.92 -9.88
C SER A 80 -12.02 7.62 -9.92
N GLY A 81 -12.47 6.69 -10.77
CA GLY A 81 -13.87 6.32 -10.95
C GLY A 81 -14.39 5.28 -9.96
N ASN A 82 -13.56 4.79 -9.03
CA ASN A 82 -13.87 3.69 -8.10
C ASN A 82 -14.26 2.38 -8.81
N THR A 83 -13.82 2.18 -10.05
CA THR A 83 -14.23 1.00 -10.85
C THR A 83 -13.39 -0.24 -10.55
N HIS A 84 -12.15 -0.05 -10.11
CA HIS A 84 -11.21 -1.13 -9.80
C HIS A 84 -10.71 -1.02 -8.36
N LEU A 85 -11.44 -1.67 -7.45
CA LEU A 85 -11.02 -1.83 -6.06
C LEU A 85 -9.84 -2.80 -5.98
N LEU A 86 -8.73 -2.35 -5.42
CA LEU A 86 -7.53 -3.17 -5.19
C LEU A 86 -7.53 -3.83 -3.82
N SER A 87 -7.93 -3.09 -2.79
CA SER A 87 -7.99 -3.60 -1.42
C SER A 87 -8.94 -2.79 -0.57
N LYS A 88 -9.55 -3.44 0.41
CA LYS A 88 -10.26 -2.79 1.52
C LYS A 88 -9.48 -3.08 2.80
N LEU A 89 -9.01 -2.03 3.45
CA LEU A 89 -8.26 -2.11 4.69
C LEU A 89 -9.16 -1.71 5.84
N ASN A 90 -9.52 -2.67 6.69
CA ASN A 90 -10.17 -2.39 7.96
C ASN A 90 -9.20 -1.64 8.89
N ALA A 91 -9.72 -1.19 10.03
CA ALA A 91 -8.94 -0.52 11.06
C ALA A 91 -7.68 -1.33 11.42
N GLY A 92 -6.51 -0.68 11.35
CA GLY A 92 -5.21 -1.29 11.66
C GLY A 92 -4.63 -2.22 10.59
N GLU A 93 -5.36 -2.56 9.54
CA GLU A 93 -4.88 -3.45 8.48
C GLU A 93 -3.93 -2.75 7.50
N SER A 94 -3.14 -3.54 6.79
CA SER A 94 -2.23 -3.08 5.75
C SER A 94 -2.28 -3.95 4.51
N CYS A 95 -1.91 -3.37 3.38
CA CYS A 95 -1.60 -4.11 2.16
C CYS A 95 -0.26 -3.66 1.59
N SER A 96 0.33 -4.53 0.78
CA SER A 96 1.49 -4.18 -0.03
C SER A 96 1.20 -4.45 -1.51
N LEU A 97 1.63 -3.51 -2.34
CA LEU A 97 1.48 -3.52 -3.79
C LEU A 97 2.87 -3.33 -4.40
N ARG A 98 3.24 -4.20 -5.34
CA ARG A 98 4.53 -4.12 -6.04
C ARG A 98 4.32 -3.58 -7.46
N ARG A 99 5.27 -2.77 -7.93
CA ARG A 99 5.30 -2.22 -9.30
C ARG A 99 4.00 -1.55 -9.71
N VAL A 100 3.51 -0.66 -8.84
CA VAL A 100 2.34 0.16 -9.14
C VAL A 100 2.75 1.21 -10.17
N PRO A 101 2.16 1.20 -11.37
CA PRO A 101 2.55 2.10 -12.44
C PRO A 101 2.15 3.53 -12.11
N SER A 102 3.08 4.44 -12.37
CA SER A 102 2.88 5.90 -12.37
C SER A 102 2.20 6.45 -11.13
N ALA A 103 2.34 5.78 -9.98
CA ALA A 103 1.80 6.14 -8.68
C ALA A 103 0.48 6.94 -8.81
N THR A 104 -0.60 6.31 -9.24
CA THR A 104 -1.92 6.94 -9.29
C THR A 104 -2.90 6.01 -8.62
N LEU A 105 -2.74 5.90 -7.30
CA LEU A 105 -3.71 5.22 -6.47
C LEU A 105 -4.67 6.24 -5.90
N TYR A 106 -5.89 5.77 -5.69
CA TYR A 106 -6.93 6.54 -5.07
C TYR A 106 -7.39 5.84 -3.82
N ALA A 107 -7.85 6.59 -2.84
CA ALA A 107 -8.38 6.07 -1.61
C ALA A 107 -9.69 6.75 -1.26
N ARG A 108 -10.59 6.00 -0.63
CA ARG A 108 -11.86 6.50 -0.13
C ARG A 108 -12.13 5.90 1.25
N ALA A 109 -12.39 6.77 2.23
CA ALA A 109 -12.86 6.35 3.54
C ALA A 109 -14.37 6.15 3.54
N ASN A 110 -14.87 5.37 4.49
CA ASN A 110 -16.28 5.01 4.54
C ASN A 110 -17.17 6.12 5.14
N THR A 111 -17.06 6.38 6.44
CA THR A 111 -18.01 7.18 7.23
C THR A 111 -17.38 8.45 7.79
N ALA A 112 -16.08 8.44 8.01
CA ALA A 112 -15.30 9.57 8.48
C ALA A 112 -13.91 9.52 7.85
N SER A 113 -13.18 10.62 7.92
CA SER A 113 -11.83 10.65 7.36
C SER A 113 -10.91 9.67 8.09
N VAL A 114 -10.13 8.91 7.32
CA VAL A 114 -9.21 7.88 7.81
C VAL A 114 -7.78 8.34 7.58
N SER A 115 -6.95 8.29 8.62
CA SER A 115 -5.52 8.51 8.50
C SER A 115 -4.86 7.24 7.96
N ILE A 116 -4.21 7.34 6.80
CA ILE A 116 -3.40 6.27 6.24
C ILE A 116 -1.93 6.66 6.31
N GLN A 117 -1.07 5.70 6.60
CA GLN A 117 0.36 5.82 6.39
C GLN A 117 0.74 4.98 5.18
N PHE A 118 1.63 5.49 4.35
CA PHE A 118 2.19 4.69 3.27
C PHE A 118 3.70 4.85 3.16
N TRP A 119 4.34 3.76 2.77
CA TRP A 119 5.74 3.71 2.39
C TRP A 119 5.79 3.57 0.88
N ILE A 120 6.60 4.41 0.26
CA ILE A 120 6.82 4.42 -1.17
C ILE A 120 8.30 4.26 -1.44
N LEU A 121 8.64 3.33 -2.31
CA LEU A 121 9.98 3.07 -2.80
C LEU A 121 9.92 2.95 -4.31
N GLN A 122 10.81 3.61 -5.02
CA GLN A 122 10.89 3.47 -6.46
C GLN A 122 11.35 2.05 -6.85
N ALA A 123 10.71 1.47 -7.88
CA ALA A 123 10.80 0.04 -8.24
C ALA A 123 11.77 -0.26 -9.37
#